data_AF-A0A9D1G176-F1
#
_entry.id   AF-A0A9D1G176-F1
#
_cell.length_a   1.000
_cell.length_b   1.000
_cell.length_c   1.000
_cell.angle_alpha   90.00
_cell.angle_beta   90.00
_cell.angle_gamma   90.00
#
_symmetry.space_group_name_H-M   'P 1'
#
loop_
_entity.id
_entity.type
_entity.pdbx_description
1 polymer ?
#
loop_
_entity_poly.entity_id
_entity_poly.type
_entity_poly.pdbx_seq_one_letter_code
_entity_poly.pdbx_strand_id
1 'polypeptide(L)'
;MTETRAPRRRYRGPLAVGNMANAVIVIILGIFTLSCVLPILLIYISSFTAESAITRNGFSFFPEEWSLSAYEMLFGQSLRQITTSYANTIALTVLGTVLSLLIFTMYAFAISRKDFKLRQALTFFAYFTMLFNGGMVSSYIVKSNVFGLRNTFWVLLLPEPVRGL
;
A
#
# COMPACT_ATOMS: atom_id res chain seq x y z
N MET A 1 -57.92 18.84 -7.66
CA MET A 1 -57.04 17.90 -8.37
C MET A 1 -56.42 18.62 -9.55
N THR A 2 -55.14 19.00 -9.46
CA THR A 2 -54.20 19.13 -10.60
C THR A 2 -52.85 19.57 -10.03
N GLU A 3 -51.98 18.60 -9.76
CA GLU A 3 -50.59 18.87 -9.41
C GLU A 3 -49.83 19.37 -10.65
N THR A 4 -49.42 20.62 -10.63
CA THR A 4 -48.48 21.17 -11.62
C THR A 4 -47.09 20.63 -11.33
N ARG A 5 -46.71 19.52 -11.99
CA ARG A 5 -45.37 18.94 -11.88
C ARG A 5 -44.32 19.87 -12.49
N ALA A 6 -43.39 20.34 -11.66
CA ALA A 6 -42.21 21.10 -12.08
C ALA A 6 -41.34 20.30 -13.07
N PRO A 7 -40.71 20.94 -14.08
CA PRO A 7 -39.87 20.25 -15.05
C PRO A 7 -38.62 19.69 -14.38
N ARG A 8 -38.38 18.38 -14.52
CA ARG A 8 -37.13 17.73 -14.09
C ARG A 8 -35.95 18.39 -14.81
N ARG A 9 -35.14 19.19 -14.09
CA ARG A 9 -33.85 19.67 -14.58
C ARG A 9 -32.99 18.47 -14.94
N ARG A 10 -32.82 18.22 -16.25
CA ARG A 10 -31.87 17.25 -16.78
C ARG A 10 -30.47 17.75 -16.44
N TYR A 11 -29.87 17.19 -15.40
CA TYR A 11 -28.48 17.48 -15.04
C TYR A 11 -27.61 17.03 -16.22
N ARG A 12 -27.25 17.97 -17.11
CA ARG A 12 -26.21 17.74 -18.11
C ARG A 12 -24.90 17.65 -17.33
N GLY A 13 -24.53 16.43 -16.95
CA GLY A 13 -23.30 16.18 -16.21
C GLY A 13 -22.07 16.69 -16.96
N PRO A 14 -20.92 16.82 -16.29
CA PRO A 14 -19.64 17.27 -16.85
C PRO A 14 -19.06 16.40 -17.99
N LEU A 15 -19.85 15.45 -18.51
CA LEU A 15 -19.56 14.50 -19.58
C LEU A 15 -19.82 15.06 -20.99
N ALA A 16 -20.17 16.34 -21.13
CA ALA A 16 -20.32 17.00 -22.44
C ALA A 16 -18.95 17.36 -23.08
N VAL A 17 -17.99 16.46 -22.91
CA VAL A 17 -16.72 16.46 -23.64
C VAL A 17 -17.02 15.88 -25.02
N GLY A 18 -16.63 16.56 -26.10
CA GLY A 18 -16.91 16.10 -27.45
C GLY A 18 -16.49 14.64 -27.66
N ASN A 19 -17.23 13.88 -28.47
CA ASN A 19 -17.01 12.44 -28.66
C ASN A 19 -15.53 12.10 -28.98
N MET A 20 -14.83 13.01 -29.68
CA MET A 20 -13.39 12.90 -29.96
C MET A 20 -12.51 13.02 -28.72
N ALA A 21 -12.77 14.00 -27.84
CA ALA A 21 -12.00 14.17 -26.62
C ALA A 21 -12.26 13.02 -25.61
N ASN A 22 -13.48 12.47 -25.57
CA ASN A 22 -13.75 11.26 -24.79
C ASN A 22 -12.96 10.04 -25.34
N ALA A 23 -12.92 9.86 -26.66
CA ALA A 23 -12.13 8.79 -27.29
C ALA A 23 -10.63 8.90 -26.97
N VAL A 24 -10.06 10.10 -27.02
CA VAL A 24 -8.65 10.35 -26.67
C VAL A 24 -8.38 10.01 -25.20
N ILE A 25 -9.24 10.44 -24.28
CA ILE A 25 -9.11 10.14 -22.84
C ILE A 25 -9.17 8.62 -22.61
N VAL A 26 -10.11 7.92 -23.25
CA VAL A 26 -10.23 6.46 -23.13
C VAL A 26 -8.99 5.73 -23.67
N ILE A 27 -8.42 6.17 -24.79
CA ILE A 27 -7.19 5.59 -25.35
C ILE A 27 -6.01 5.78 -24.39
N ILE A 28 -5.84 6.98 -23.83
CA ILE A 28 -4.76 7.27 -22.87
C ILE A 28 -4.93 6.44 -21.59
N LEU A 29 -6.14 6.37 -21.03
CA LEU A 29 -6.43 5.50 -19.87
C LEU A 29 -6.21 4.02 -20.20
N GLY A 30 -6.54 3.60 -21.43
CA GLY A 30 -6.31 2.24 -21.91
C GLY A 30 -4.83 1.87 -21.94
N ILE A 31 -3.98 2.74 -22.48
CA ILE A 31 -2.52 2.55 -22.52
C ILE A 31 -1.95 2.51 -21.09
N PHE A 32 -2.38 3.41 -20.21
CA PHE A 32 -1.93 3.43 -18.81
C PHE A 32 -2.32 2.13 -18.08
N THR A 33 -3.55 1.67 -18.28
CA THR A 33 -4.03 0.39 -17.72
C THR A 33 -3.19 -0.78 -18.23
N LEU A 34 -2.90 -0.82 -19.54
CA LEU A 34 -2.09 -1.86 -20.15
C LEU A 34 -0.67 -1.87 -19.57
N SER A 35 -0.05 -0.70 -19.38
CA SER A 35 1.28 -0.56 -18.77
C SER A 35 1.36 -1.09 -17.34
N CYS A 36 0.26 -1.02 -16.58
CA CYS A 36 0.19 -1.54 -15.21
C CYS A 36 -0.11 -3.05 -15.17
N VAL A 37 -0.89 -3.58 -16.13
CA VAL A 37 -1.27 -5.00 -16.16
C VAL A 37 -0.17 -5.88 -16.79
N LEU A 38 0.55 -5.38 -17.80
CA LEU A 38 1.66 -6.06 -18.46
C LEU A 38 2.71 -6.65 -17.49
N PRO A 39 3.25 -5.90 -16.50
CA PRO A 39 4.24 -6.45 -15.58
C PRO A 39 3.67 -7.54 -14.67
N ILE A 40 2.39 -7.45 -14.29
CA ILE A 40 1.72 -8.47 -13.47
C ILE A 40 1.59 -9.78 -14.27
N LEU A 41 1.21 -9.67 -15.54
CA LEU A 41 1.07 -10.82 -16.43
C LEU A 41 2.42 -11.48 -16.71
N LEU A 42 3.48 -10.68 -16.91
CA LEU A 42 4.85 -11.19 -17.05
C LEU A 42 5.31 -11.96 -15.81
N ILE A 43 5.05 -11.45 -14.61
CA ILE A 43 5.39 -12.14 -13.36
C ILE A 43 4.64 -13.48 -13.27
N TYR A 44 3.35 -13.49 -13.60
CA TYR A 44 2.54 -14.71 -13.60
C TYR A 44 3.11 -15.81 -14.52
N ILE A 45 3.48 -15.44 -15.76
CA ILE A 45 4.05 -16.39 -16.73
C ILE A 45 5.45 -16.84 -16.30
N SER A 46 6.27 -15.92 -15.80
CA SER A 46 7.62 -16.23 -15.31
C SER A 46 7.61 -17.23 -14.15
N SER A 47 6.55 -17.22 -13.32
CA SER A 47 6.40 -18.15 -12.20
C SER A 47 6.24 -19.62 -12.60
N PHE A 48 5.89 -19.91 -13.86
CA PHE A 48 5.77 -21.28 -14.40
C PHE A 48 6.93 -21.69 -15.31
N THR A 49 7.89 -20.79 -15.55
CA THR A 49 9.02 -21.01 -16.47
C THR A 49 10.23 -21.50 -15.70
N ALA A 50 10.97 -22.47 -16.23
CA ALA A 50 12.21 -22.96 -15.63
C ALA A 50 13.29 -21.86 -15.54
N GLU A 51 14.04 -21.79 -14.44
CA GLU A 51 15.16 -20.84 -14.24
C GLU A 51 16.22 -20.95 -15.36
N SER A 52 16.43 -22.17 -15.88
CA SER A 52 17.30 -22.46 -17.02
C SER A 52 16.84 -21.82 -18.34
N ALA A 53 15.54 -21.74 -18.58
CA ALA A 53 14.95 -21.13 -19.77
C ALA A 53 14.96 -19.59 -19.68
N ILE A 54 14.76 -19.03 -18.48
CA ILE A 54 14.83 -17.59 -18.21
C ILE A 54 16.25 -17.06 -18.45
N THR A 55 17.27 -17.81 -18.03
CA THR A 55 18.69 -17.41 -18.16
C THR A 55 19.21 -17.49 -19.60
N ARG A 56 18.60 -18.36 -20.45
CA ARG A 56 19.02 -18.56 -21.85
C ARG A 56 18.29 -17.68 -22.87
N ASN A 57 16.96 -17.52 -22.74
CA ASN A 57 16.12 -16.88 -23.75
C ASN A 57 15.50 -15.55 -23.30
N GLY A 58 15.74 -15.11 -22.06
CA GLY A 58 15.16 -13.89 -21.50
C GLY A 58 13.67 -14.00 -21.16
N PHE A 59 13.07 -12.90 -20.68
CA PHE A 59 11.65 -12.87 -20.32
C PHE A 59 10.78 -12.87 -21.58
N SER A 60 10.12 -13.98 -21.86
CA SER A 60 9.19 -14.13 -22.98
C SER A 60 7.75 -14.27 -22.50
N PHE A 61 6.79 -13.72 -23.24
CA PHE A 61 5.36 -13.84 -22.94
C PHE A 61 4.81 -15.26 -23.21
N PHE A 62 5.55 -16.10 -23.91
CA PHE A 62 5.22 -17.52 -24.09
C PHE A 62 6.39 -18.38 -23.59
N PRO A 63 6.21 -19.18 -22.52
CA PRO A 63 7.24 -20.06 -22.03
C PRO A 63 7.33 -21.32 -22.90
N GLU A 64 8.52 -21.62 -23.42
CA GLU A 64 8.79 -22.85 -24.19
C GLU A 64 8.82 -24.09 -23.28
N GLU A 65 9.24 -23.92 -22.02
CA GLU A 65 9.38 -25.00 -21.05
C GLU A 65 8.61 -24.68 -19.76
N TRP A 66 7.59 -25.50 -19.49
CA TRP A 66 6.83 -25.47 -18.25
C TRP A 66 7.58 -26.25 -17.17
N SER A 67 7.92 -25.61 -16.07
CA SER A 67 8.59 -26.28 -14.95
C SER A 67 8.03 -25.86 -13.60
N LEU A 68 7.70 -26.85 -12.78
CA LEU A 68 7.25 -26.69 -11.40
C LEU A 68 8.41 -26.68 -10.39
N SER A 69 9.66 -26.73 -10.86
CA SER A 69 10.88 -26.79 -10.04
C SER A 69 11.00 -25.62 -9.05
N ALA A 70 10.62 -24.41 -9.47
CA ALA A 70 10.63 -23.21 -8.62
C ALA A 70 9.68 -23.36 -7.41
N TYR A 71 8.54 -24.03 -7.58
CA TYR A 71 7.62 -24.32 -6.48
C TYR A 71 8.15 -25.43 -5.58
N GLU A 72 8.75 -26.49 -6.13
CA GLU A 72 9.36 -27.55 -5.31
C GLU A 72 10.51 -27.03 -4.44
N MET A 73 11.32 -26.08 -4.93
CA MET A 73 12.36 -25.43 -4.13
C MET A 73 11.76 -24.61 -2.97
N LEU A 74 10.68 -23.87 -3.23
CA LEU A 74 9.95 -23.11 -2.20
C LEU A 74 9.37 -24.04 -1.13
N PHE A 75 8.82 -25.19 -1.55
CA PHE A 75 8.24 -26.19 -0.66
C PHE A 75 9.29 -27.07 0.05
N GLY A 76 10.50 -27.21 -0.48
CA GLY A 76 11.53 -28.10 0.10
C GLY A 76 12.32 -27.47 1.25
N GLN A 77 13.16 -26.48 0.94
CA GLN A 77 14.19 -25.99 1.86
C GLN A 77 13.73 -24.80 2.71
N SER A 78 12.73 -24.05 2.23
CA SER A 78 12.34 -22.76 2.80
C SER A 78 10.96 -22.75 3.45
N LEU A 79 10.20 -23.86 3.45
CA LEU A 79 8.82 -23.92 3.96
C LEU A 79 8.67 -23.31 5.36
N ARG A 80 9.57 -23.68 6.27
CA ARG A 80 9.52 -23.24 7.67
C ARG A 80 9.78 -21.74 7.79
N GLN A 81 10.77 -21.22 7.07
CA GLN A 81 11.12 -19.81 7.09
C GLN A 81 10.05 -18.94 6.41
N ILE A 82 9.51 -19.41 5.27
CA ILE A 82 8.42 -18.77 4.54
C ILE A 82 7.19 -18.69 5.46
N THR A 83 6.78 -19.81 6.06
CA THR A 83 5.60 -19.85 6.93
C THR A 83 5.74 -18.90 8.13
N THR A 84 6.88 -18.90 8.81
CA THR A 84 7.11 -17.98 9.94
C THR A 84 7.15 -16.51 9.49
N SER A 85 7.73 -16.21 8.33
CA SER A 85 7.81 -14.84 7.81
C SER A 85 6.43 -14.30 7.39
N TYR A 86 5.62 -15.13 6.72
CA TYR A 86 4.24 -14.80 6.39
C TYR A 86 3.37 -14.64 7.64
N ALA A 87 3.50 -15.53 8.63
CA ALA A 87 2.77 -15.44 9.88
C ALA A 87 3.09 -14.13 10.62
N ASN A 88 4.38 -13.75 10.72
CA ASN A 88 4.78 -12.49 11.33
C ASN A 88 4.27 -11.27 10.56
N THR A 89 4.25 -11.32 9.22
CA THR A 89 3.75 -10.23 8.37
C THR A 89 2.24 -10.04 8.52
N ILE A 90 1.48 -11.13 8.54
CA ILE A 90 0.03 -11.09 8.74
C ILE A 90 -0.29 -10.60 10.16
N ALA A 91 0.38 -11.13 11.17
CA ALA A 91 0.19 -10.69 12.55
C ALA A 91 0.53 -9.21 12.72
N LEU A 92 1.63 -8.74 12.13
CA LEU A 92 2.04 -7.34 12.18
C LEU A 92 1.06 -6.41 11.48
N THR A 93 0.58 -6.76 10.28
CA THR A 93 -0.34 -5.91 9.53
C THR A 93 -1.69 -5.82 10.23
N VAL A 94 -2.23 -6.92 10.75
CA VAL A 94 -3.50 -6.92 11.49
C VAL A 94 -3.37 -6.13 12.80
N LEU A 95 -2.40 -6.49 13.65
CA LEU A 95 -2.22 -5.81 14.94
C LEU A 95 -1.83 -4.34 14.77
N GLY A 96 -0.92 -4.07 13.83
CA GLY A 96 -0.45 -2.72 13.51
C GLY A 96 -1.59 -1.85 12.99
N THR A 97 -2.45 -2.36 12.11
CA THR A 97 -3.59 -1.60 11.58
C THR A 97 -4.62 -1.34 12.69
N VAL A 98 -4.99 -2.35 13.47
CA VAL A 98 -5.98 -2.19 14.55
C VAL A 98 -5.49 -1.17 15.59
N LEU A 99 -4.24 -1.30 16.04
CA LEU A 99 -3.67 -0.39 17.03
C LEU A 99 -3.52 1.04 16.48
N SER A 100 -3.02 1.18 15.25
CA SER A 100 -2.88 2.48 14.59
C SER A 100 -4.23 3.16 14.40
N LEU A 101 -5.24 2.41 13.96
CA LEU A 101 -6.60 2.93 13.77
C LEU A 101 -7.19 3.37 15.11
N LEU A 102 -7.04 2.58 16.18
CA LEU A 102 -7.56 2.90 17.51
C LEU A 102 -6.92 4.18 18.06
N ILE A 103 -5.58 4.27 18.04
CA ILE A 103 -4.87 5.46 18.52
C ILE A 103 -5.22 6.68 17.66
N PHE A 104 -5.23 6.53 16.33
CA PHE A 104 -5.52 7.63 15.42
C PHE A 104 -6.95 8.13 15.54
N THR A 105 -7.94 7.24 15.66
CA THR A 105 -9.34 7.63 15.87
C THR A 105 -9.54 8.28 17.23
N MET A 106 -8.91 7.79 18.30
CA MET A 106 -9.00 8.42 19.63
C MET A 106 -8.37 9.82 19.63
N TYR A 107 -7.21 9.97 18.97
CA TYR A 107 -6.55 11.26 18.79
C TYR A 107 -7.37 12.23 17.92
N ALA A 108 -7.86 11.77 16.78
CA ALA A 108 -8.70 12.56 15.88
C ALA A 108 -10.01 12.97 16.55
N PHE A 109 -10.62 12.10 17.36
CA PHE A 109 -11.83 12.41 18.11
C PHE A 109 -11.60 13.51 19.14
N ALA A 110 -10.50 13.45 19.90
CA ALA A 110 -10.14 14.49 20.87
C ALA A 110 -9.96 15.87 20.20
N ILE A 111 -9.42 15.91 18.98
CA ILE A 111 -9.19 17.15 18.21
C ILE A 111 -10.44 17.63 17.46
N SER A 112 -11.34 16.72 17.07
CA SER A 112 -12.56 17.03 16.32
C SER A 112 -13.53 17.90 17.13
N ARG A 113 -13.54 17.77 18.47
CA ARG A 113 -14.33 18.65 19.34
C ARG A 113 -13.79 20.08 19.34
N LYS A 114 -14.62 21.02 18.87
CA LYS A 114 -14.30 22.46 18.82
C LYS A 114 -14.11 23.09 20.20
N ASP A 115 -14.70 22.51 21.25
CA ASP A 115 -14.65 23.00 22.63
C ASP A 115 -13.37 22.63 23.38
N PHE A 116 -12.46 21.87 22.76
CA PHE A 116 -11.24 21.39 23.42
C PHE A 116 -10.14 22.47 23.40
N LYS A 117 -9.89 23.11 24.55
CA LYS A 117 -8.93 24.22 24.70
C LYS A 117 -7.49 23.88 24.25
N LEU A 118 -7.07 22.62 24.35
CA LEU A 118 -5.73 22.13 23.98
C LEU A 118 -5.58 21.74 22.50
N ARG A 119 -6.63 21.90 21.68
CA ARG A 119 -6.64 21.51 20.26
C ARG A 119 -5.50 22.15 19.46
N GLN A 120 -5.23 23.44 19.67
CA GLN A 120 -4.19 24.16 18.93
C GLN A 120 -2.78 23.67 19.29
N ALA A 121 -2.53 23.39 20.56
CA ALA A 121 -1.24 22.86 21.03
C ALA A 121 -0.98 21.43 20.49
N LEU A 122 -1.99 20.54 20.55
CA LEU A 122 -1.88 19.18 20.03
C LEU A 122 -1.69 19.17 18.51
N THR A 123 -2.43 20.00 17.79
CA THR A 123 -2.31 20.13 16.32
C THR A 123 -0.92 20.67 15.94
N PHE A 124 -0.42 21.69 16.65
CA PHE A 124 0.94 22.19 16.46
C PHE A 124 1.99 21.12 16.70
N PHE A 125 1.86 20.35 17.79
CA PHE A 125 2.79 19.27 18.11
C PHE A 125 2.82 18.18 17.03
N ALA A 126 1.67 17.74 16.50
CA ALA A 126 1.63 16.75 15.43
C ALA A 126 2.26 17.25 14.12
N TYR A 127 2.05 18.52 13.75
CA TYR A 127 2.74 19.09 12.59
C TYR A 127 4.25 19.23 12.84
N PHE A 128 4.65 19.59 14.05
CA PHE A 128 6.06 19.68 14.42
C PHE A 128 6.77 18.34 14.27
N THR A 129 6.20 17.23 14.75
CA THR A 129 6.84 15.89 14.61
C THR A 129 6.84 15.35 13.18
N MET A 130 5.93 15.81 12.31
CA MET A 130 6.00 15.51 10.87
C MET A 130 7.10 16.30 10.17
N LEU A 131 7.33 17.55 10.57
CA LEU A 131 8.36 18.41 9.97
C LEU A 131 9.77 18.09 10.49
N PHE A 132 9.89 17.76 11.78
CA PHE A 132 11.14 17.44 12.43
C PHE A 132 11.21 15.94 12.74
N ASN A 133 12.06 15.22 11.99
CA ASN A 133 12.33 13.80 12.22
C ASN A 133 13.83 13.60 12.52
N GLY A 134 14.15 12.74 13.49
CA GLY A 134 15.54 12.47 13.87
C GLY A 134 16.34 11.62 12.86
N GLY A 135 15.73 11.14 11.78
CA GLY A 135 16.36 10.25 10.80
C GLY A 135 16.46 8.80 11.28
N MET A 136 16.92 7.92 10.39
CA MET A 136 16.96 6.47 10.66
C MET A 136 17.96 6.10 11.76
N VAL A 137 19.10 6.78 11.85
CA VAL A 137 20.16 6.45 12.82
C VAL A 137 19.71 6.74 14.25
N SER A 138 19.15 7.92 14.52
CA SER A 138 18.68 8.26 15.88
C SER A 138 17.53 7.35 16.32
N SER A 139 16.59 7.07 15.42
CA SER A 139 15.46 6.17 15.69
C SER A 139 15.94 4.75 15.98
N TYR A 140 16.97 4.26 15.28
CA TYR A 140 17.58 2.96 15.55
C TYR A 140 18.27 2.92 16.91
N ILE A 141 19.03 3.95 17.29
CA ILE A 141 19.71 4.02 18.58
C ILE A 141 18.69 4.02 19.72
N VAL A 142 17.57 4.73 19.59
CA VAL A 142 16.49 4.72 20.58
C VAL A 142 15.86 3.33 20.70
N LYS A 143 15.48 2.69 19.58
CA LYS A 143 14.91 1.33 19.59
C LYS A 143 15.88 0.30 20.20
N SER A 144 17.17 0.39 19.88
CA SER A 144 18.19 -0.61 20.25
C SER A 144 18.83 -0.40 21.63
N ASN A 145 19.13 0.84 22.03
CA ASN A 145 19.85 1.15 23.28
C ASN A 145 18.91 1.59 24.41
N VAL A 146 17.79 2.27 24.10
CA VAL A 146 16.85 2.74 25.13
C VAL A 146 15.83 1.68 25.45
N PHE A 147 15.22 1.07 24.43
CA PHE A 147 14.22 0.02 24.63
C PHE A 147 14.80 -1.39 24.67
N GLY A 148 16.07 -1.59 24.27
CA GLY A 148 16.71 -2.91 24.21
C GLY A 148 16.06 -3.86 23.18
N LEU A 149 15.18 -3.35 22.33
CA LEU A 149 14.40 -4.14 21.39
C LEU A 149 15.25 -4.41 20.15
N ARG A 150 15.85 -5.60 20.10
CA ARG A 150 16.65 -6.07 18.95
C ARG A 150 16.07 -7.39 18.47
N ASN A 151 15.77 -7.47 17.18
CA ASN A 151 15.30 -8.70 16.52
C ASN A 151 14.05 -9.33 17.17
N THR A 152 13.07 -8.50 17.58
CA THR A 152 11.83 -8.96 18.21
C THR A 152 10.62 -8.45 17.45
N PHE A 153 9.50 -9.18 17.49
CA PHE A 153 8.22 -8.78 16.89
C PHE A 153 7.79 -7.35 17.29
N TRP A 154 8.06 -6.95 18.53
CA TRP A 154 7.76 -5.60 19.04
C TRP A 154 8.52 -4.46 18.34
N VAL A 155 9.70 -4.73 17.78
CA VAL A 155 10.45 -3.73 16.99
C VAL A 155 9.67 -3.37 15.73
N LEU A 156 8.98 -4.35 15.13
CA LEU A 156 8.22 -4.18 13.90
C LEU A 156 6.93 -3.38 14.13
N LEU A 157 6.34 -3.48 15.33
CA LEU A 157 5.15 -2.71 15.70
C LEU A 157 5.46 -1.22 15.90
N LEU A 158 6.69 -0.90 16.30
CA LEU A 158 7.12 0.49 16.46
C LEU A 158 7.30 1.14 15.08
N PRO A 159 6.54 2.22 14.78
CA PRO A 159 6.59 2.87 13.48
C PRO A 159 8.03 3.19 13.07
N GLU A 160 8.36 2.91 11.82
CA GLU A 160 9.54 3.48 11.18
C GLU A 160 9.31 5.00 11.05
N PRO A 161 10.31 5.84 11.34
CA PRO A 161 10.22 7.26 11.03
C PRO A 161 9.91 7.41 9.53
N VAL A 162 8.88 8.20 9.22
CA VAL A 162 8.57 8.61 7.84
C VAL A 162 9.83 9.26 7.27
N ARG A 163 10.36 8.68 6.18
CA ARG A 163 11.43 9.30 5.40
C ARG A 163 10.87 10.59 4.78
N GLY A 164 11.08 11.71 5.47
CA GLY A 164 11.15 13.02 4.81
C GLY A 164 12.40 13.05 3.93
N LEU A 165 12.32 13.76 2.80
CA LEU A 165 13.36 13.91 1.79
C LEU A 165 14.79 14.03 2.35
#